data_AF-A0A1E3Y1R4-F1
#
_entry.id   AF-A0A1E3Y1R4-F1
#
_cell.length_a   1.000
_cell.length_b   1.000
_cell.length_c   1.000
_cell.angle_alpha   90.00
_cell.angle_beta   90.00
_cell.angle_gamma   90.00
#
_symmetry.space_group_name_H-M   'P 1'
#
loop_
_entity.id
_entity.type
_entity.pdbx_description
1 polymer ?
#
loop_
_entity_poly.entity_id
_entity_poly.type
_entity_poly.pdbx_seq_one_letter_code
_entity_poly.pdbx_strand_id
1 'polypeptide(L)'
;MEIGEFQKRASTTDTSKQPLIALLGLAGEIGSLFTVYKKRLRDKPSPDQYRHELSEELGDIMWYLATVATNNGIDLEDVAEKNLSKTHAFFGQADAPNFDSEFPPSEQIPDLWSFNSL
;
A
#
# COMPACT_ATOMS: atom_id res chain seq x y z
N MET A 1 -9.97 8.76 11.68
CA MET A 1 -9.86 7.55 12.52
C MET A 1 -8.44 7.09 12.35
N GLU A 2 -7.73 6.91 13.46
CA GLU A 2 -6.36 6.39 13.42
C GLU A 2 -6.36 4.90 13.07
N ILE A 3 -5.25 4.41 12.49
CA ILE A 3 -5.12 3.01 12.07
C ILE A 3 -5.26 2.07 13.27
N GLY A 4 -4.64 2.40 14.41
CA GLY A 4 -4.77 1.62 15.63
C GLY A 4 -6.21 1.59 16.18
N GLU A 5 -6.98 2.67 16.04
CA GLU A 5 -8.40 2.71 16.41
C GLU A 5 -9.23 1.82 15.49
N PHE A 6 -8.98 1.90 14.18
CA PHE A 6 -9.63 1.06 13.19
C PHE A 6 -9.38 -0.43 13.45
N GLN A 7 -8.13 -0.84 13.68
CA GLN A 7 -7.78 -2.23 13.96
C GLN A 7 -8.50 -2.76 15.20
N LYS A 8 -8.52 -1.99 16.29
CA LYS A 8 -9.23 -2.36 17.52
C LYS A 8 -10.72 -2.57 17.25
N ARG A 9 -11.36 -1.69 16.47
CA ARG A 9 -12.78 -1.80 16.13
C ARG A 9 -13.07 -2.97 15.17
N ALA A 10 -12.17 -3.26 14.22
CA ALA A 10 -12.33 -4.42 13.34
C ALA A 10 -12.26 -5.73 14.15
N SER A 11 -11.35 -5.81 15.13
CA SER A 11 -11.15 -7.01 15.96
C SER A 11 -12.39 -7.43 16.77
N THR A 12 -13.26 -6.49 17.13
CA THR A 12 -14.48 -6.81 17.88
C THR A 12 -15.55 -7.48 17.02
N THR A 13 -15.40 -7.42 15.69
CA THR A 13 -16.34 -7.98 14.72
C THR A 13 -15.88 -9.32 14.15
N ASP A 14 -14.61 -9.74 14.37
CA ASP A 14 -14.15 -11.08 13.99
C ASP A 14 -14.66 -12.14 14.97
N THR A 15 -15.65 -12.90 14.50
CA THR A 15 -16.26 -14.02 15.24
C THR A 15 -15.51 -15.34 15.04
N SER A 16 -14.71 -15.45 13.98
CA SER A 16 -14.08 -16.72 13.59
C SER A 16 -12.80 -16.99 14.38
N LYS A 17 -12.01 -15.96 14.66
CA LYS A 17 -10.66 -16.03 15.26
C LYS A 17 -9.75 -17.07 14.60
N GLN A 18 -9.98 -17.38 13.32
CA GLN A 18 -9.23 -18.37 12.56
C GLN A 18 -8.33 -17.68 11.55
N PRO A 19 -6.99 -17.70 11.74
CA PRO A 19 -6.06 -16.99 10.86
C PRO A 19 -6.19 -17.35 9.37
N LEU A 20 -6.45 -18.63 9.07
CA LEU A 20 -6.62 -19.08 7.69
C LEU A 20 -7.88 -18.51 7.03
N ILE A 21 -8.99 -18.39 7.77
CA ILE A 21 -10.23 -17.79 7.25
C ILE A 21 -9.99 -16.32 6.89
N ALA A 22 -9.31 -15.58 7.76
CA ALA A 22 -8.99 -14.17 7.50
C ALA A 22 -8.07 -13.99 6.27
N LEU A 23 -7.07 -14.85 6.10
CA LEU A 23 -6.20 -14.82 4.92
C LEU A 23 -6.95 -15.15 3.62
N LEU A 24 -7.82 -16.16 3.65
CA LEU A 24 -8.64 -16.53 2.50
C LEU A 24 -9.64 -15.42 2.14
N GLY A 25 -10.24 -14.78 3.15
CA GLY A 25 -11.10 -13.63 2.94
C GLY A 25 -10.35 -12.46 2.31
N LEU A 26 -9.16 -12.10 2.82
CA LEU A 26 -8.31 -11.08 2.21
C LEU A 26 -8.04 -11.35 0.72
N ALA A 27 -7.69 -12.60 0.38
CA ALA A 27 -7.46 -12.99 -1.01
C ALA A 27 -8.75 -12.89 -1.86
N GLY A 28 -9.90 -13.21 -1.27
CA GLY A 28 -11.22 -13.03 -1.89
C GLY A 28 -11.48 -11.58 -2.28
N GLU A 29 -11.29 -10.63 -1.35
CA GLU A 29 -11.57 -9.22 -1.61
C GLU A 29 -10.60 -8.59 -2.61
N ILE A 30 -9.35 -9.05 -2.67
CA ILE A 30 -8.43 -8.68 -3.76
C ILE A 30 -8.98 -9.15 -5.12
N GLY A 31 -9.57 -10.35 -5.19
CA GLY A 31 -10.23 -10.86 -6.39
C GLY A 31 -11.49 -10.06 -6.78
N SER A 32 -12.26 -9.62 -5.79
CA SER A 32 -13.42 -8.73 -5.97
C SER A 32 -12.99 -7.35 -6.49
N LEU A 33 -11.92 -6.78 -5.93
CA LEU A 33 -11.28 -5.56 -6.43
C LEU A 33 -10.89 -5.66 -7.92
N PHE A 34 -10.29 -6.79 -8.34
CA PHE A 34 -9.99 -7.05 -9.75
C PHE A 34 -11.25 -7.15 -10.60
N THR A 35 -12.35 -7.68 -10.05
CA THR A 35 -13.63 -7.73 -10.75
C THR A 35 -14.21 -6.32 -10.97
N VAL A 36 -14.15 -5.44 -9.97
CA VAL A 36 -14.55 -4.03 -10.09
C VAL A 36 -13.71 -3.32 -11.16
N TYR A 37 -12.39 -3.51 -11.14
CA TYR A 37 -11.50 -2.93 -12.15
C TYR A 37 -11.77 -3.48 -13.57
N LYS A 38 -12.02 -4.78 -13.70
CA LYS A 38 -12.40 -5.39 -14.98
C LYS A 38 -13.72 -4.81 -15.52
N LYS A 39 -14.74 -4.62 -14.67
CA LYS A 39 -16.00 -3.96 -15.06
C LYS A 39 -15.74 -2.52 -15.54
N ARG A 40 -14.85 -1.78 -14.87
CA ARG A 40 -14.45 -0.42 -15.27
C ARG A 40 -13.95 -0.37 -16.72
N LEU A 41 -13.13 -1.36 -17.12
CA LEU A 41 -12.59 -1.46 -18.48
C LEU A 41 -13.64 -1.88 -19.51
N ARG A 42 -14.51 -2.83 -19.16
CA ARG A 42 -15.50 -3.42 -20.09
C ARG A 42 -16.74 -2.54 -20.26
N ASP A 43 -17.34 -2.13 -19.16
CA ASP A 43 -18.70 -1.58 -19.12
C ASP A 43 -18.69 -0.04 -19.02
N LYS A 44 -17.52 0.56 -18.71
CA LYS A 44 -17.35 2.01 -18.52
C LYS A 44 -18.44 2.63 -17.64
N PRO A 45 -18.66 2.10 -16.41
CA PRO A 45 -19.68 2.61 -15.49
C PRO A 45 -19.39 4.08 -15.14
N SER A 46 -20.40 4.76 -14.60
CA SER A 46 -20.24 6.13 -14.14
C SER A 46 -19.10 6.25 -13.11
N PRO A 47 -18.40 7.40 -13.03
CA PRO A 47 -17.36 7.60 -12.02
C PRO A 47 -17.83 7.37 -10.59
N ASP A 48 -19.07 7.72 -10.26
CA ASP A 48 -19.62 7.54 -8.92
C ASP A 48 -19.90 6.06 -8.61
N GLN A 49 -20.46 5.31 -9.56
CA GLN A 49 -20.68 3.87 -9.38
C GLN A 49 -19.34 3.15 -9.19
N TYR A 50 -18.35 3.45 -10.03
CA TYR A 50 -17.02 2.84 -9.90
C TYR A 50 -16.36 3.18 -8.56
N ARG A 51 -16.44 4.45 -8.13
CA ARG A 51 -15.87 4.88 -6.85
C ARG A 51 -16.56 4.20 -5.67
N HIS A 52 -17.88 3.99 -5.75
CA HIS A 52 -18.64 3.31 -4.72
C HIS A 52 -18.22 1.84 -4.60
N GLU A 53 -18.28 1.07 -5.70
CA GLU A 53 -17.86 -0.34 -5.71
C GLU A 53 -16.39 -0.47 -5.25
N LEU A 54 -15.50 0.39 -5.74
CA LEU A 54 -14.09 0.37 -5.35
C LEU A 54 -13.90 0.64 -3.85
N SER A 55 -14.67 1.57 -3.28
CA SER A 55 -14.59 1.91 -1.87
C SER A 55 -15.09 0.78 -0.96
N GLU A 56 -16.07 -0.01 -1.42
CA GLU A 56 -16.56 -1.18 -0.69
C GLU A 56 -15.46 -2.24 -0.59
N GLU A 57 -14.87 -2.63 -1.73
CA GLU A 57 -13.81 -3.64 -1.76
C GLU A 57 -12.56 -3.21 -0.97
N LEU A 58 -12.20 -1.92 -1.02
CA LEU A 58 -11.10 -1.39 -0.19
C LEU A 58 -11.42 -1.46 1.30
N GLY A 59 -12.68 -1.22 1.69
CA GLY A 59 -13.14 -1.35 3.06
C GLY A 59 -13.01 -2.79 3.56
N ASP A 60 -13.43 -3.76 2.75
CA ASP A 60 -13.36 -5.19 3.10
C ASP A 60 -11.90 -5.67 3.15
N ILE A 61 -11.04 -5.23 2.22
CA ILE A 61 -9.59 -5.46 2.28
C ILE A 61 -9.00 -4.92 3.59
N MET A 62 -9.34 -3.68 3.96
CA MET A 62 -8.87 -3.09 5.22
C MET A 62 -9.33 -3.90 6.43
N TRP A 63 -10.58 -4.36 6.44
CA TRP A 63 -11.13 -5.19 7.50
C TRP A 63 -10.35 -6.50 7.65
N TYR A 64 -10.15 -7.25 6.56
CA TYR A 64 -9.39 -8.50 6.62
C TYR A 64 -7.92 -8.28 6.96
N LEU A 65 -7.30 -7.20 6.47
CA LEU A 65 -5.92 -6.85 6.84
C LEU A 65 -5.79 -6.62 8.35
N ALA A 66 -6.74 -5.87 8.95
CA ALA A 66 -6.79 -5.66 10.40
C ALA A 66 -7.03 -6.95 11.18
N THR A 67 -7.89 -7.82 10.68
CA THR A 67 -8.15 -9.14 11.28
C THR A 67 -6.92 -10.04 11.23
N VAL A 68 -6.21 -10.10 10.09
CA VAL A 68 -4.95 -10.84 9.94
C VAL A 68 -3.89 -10.29 10.90
N ALA A 69 -3.70 -8.98 10.97
CA ALA A 69 -2.75 -8.37 11.89
C ALA A 69 -3.06 -8.70 13.35
N THR A 70 -4.33 -8.54 13.75
CA THR A 70 -4.79 -8.84 15.11
C THR A 70 -4.57 -10.30 15.49
N ASN A 71 -4.91 -11.24 14.60
CA ASN A 71 -4.74 -12.68 14.84
C ASN A 71 -3.26 -13.10 14.98
N ASN A 72 -2.32 -12.25 14.53
CA ASN A 72 -0.88 -12.49 14.63
C ASN A 72 -0.17 -11.56 15.63
N GLY A 73 -0.92 -10.77 16.40
CA GLY A 73 -0.35 -9.82 17.38
C GLY A 73 0.48 -8.70 16.74
N ILE A 74 0.16 -8.32 15.50
CA ILE A 74 0.83 -7.25 14.75
C ILE A 74 0.06 -5.95 14.93
N ASP A 75 0.78 -4.87 15.22
CA ASP A 75 0.24 -3.51 15.28
C ASP A 75 0.31 -2.86 13.89
N LEU A 76 -0.85 -2.56 13.29
CA LEU A 76 -0.89 -1.93 11.96
C LEU A 76 -0.40 -0.49 11.95
N GLU A 77 -0.46 0.22 13.08
CA GLU A 77 0.04 1.59 13.18
C GLU A 77 1.57 1.60 13.02
N ASP A 78 2.27 0.72 13.76
CA ASP A 78 3.71 0.50 13.61
C ASP A 78 4.09 0.01 12.19
N VAL A 79 3.29 -0.89 11.59
CA VAL A 79 3.51 -1.33 10.19
C VAL A 79 3.41 -0.15 9.22
N ALA A 80 2.42 0.72 9.40
CA ALA A 80 2.22 1.90 8.55
C ALA A 80 3.37 2.90 8.72
N GLU A 81 3.77 3.22 9.94
CA GLU A 81 4.90 4.13 10.23
C GLU A 81 6.22 3.61 9.63
N LYS A 82 6.51 2.31 9.81
CA LYS A 82 7.68 1.66 9.20
C LYS A 82 7.62 1.70 7.68
N ASN A 83 6.44 1.48 7.09
CA ASN A 83 6.28 1.54 5.64
C ASN A 83 6.50 2.96 5.09
N LEU A 84 5.97 3.98 5.76
CA LEU A 84 6.16 5.38 5.39
C LEU A 84 7.64 5.78 5.50
N SER A 85 8.30 5.41 6.60
CA SER A 85 9.72 5.68 6.79
C SER A 85 10.58 5.04 5.70
N LYS A 86 10.27 3.78 5.36
CA LYS A 86 10.92 3.04 4.29
C LYS A 86 10.68 3.70 2.92
N THR A 87 9.42 3.96 2.56
CA THR A 87 9.06 4.50 1.24
C THR A 87 9.54 5.93 1.04
N HIS A 88 9.57 6.75 2.08
CA HIS A 88 10.19 8.07 2.05
C HIS A 88 11.69 7.98 1.74
N ALA A 89 12.41 7.03 2.34
CA ALA A 89 13.83 6.83 2.02
C ALA A 89 14.07 6.33 0.57
N PHE A 90 13.11 5.60 -0.02
CA PHE A 90 13.23 5.09 -1.39
C PHE A 90 12.75 6.05 -2.48
N PHE A 91 11.69 6.83 -2.21
CA PHE A 91 10.98 7.63 -3.22
C PHE A 91 10.79 9.09 -2.84
N GLY A 92 10.97 9.47 -1.57
CA GLY A 92 11.19 10.87 -1.24
C GLY A 92 12.45 11.31 -1.97
N GLN A 93 12.53 12.59 -2.37
CA GLN A 93 13.77 13.19 -2.84
C GLN A 93 14.84 12.97 -1.75
N ALA A 94 15.52 11.85 -1.80
CA ALA A 94 16.92 11.85 -1.49
C ALA A 94 17.49 12.74 -2.58
N ASP A 95 18.02 13.89 -2.19
CA ASP A 95 19.30 14.30 -2.74
C ASP A 95 20.11 13.01 -2.83
N ALA A 96 20.14 12.39 -4.01
CA ALA A 96 20.87 11.14 -4.18
C ALA A 96 22.25 11.47 -3.62
N PRO A 97 22.72 10.78 -2.57
CA PRO A 97 23.91 11.22 -1.89
C PRO A 97 24.98 11.35 -2.97
N ASN A 98 25.54 12.55 -3.13
CA ASN A 98 26.64 12.70 -4.08
C ASN A 98 27.84 11.99 -3.42
N PHE A 99 27.95 10.70 -3.73
CA PHE A 99 28.91 9.77 -3.12
C PHE A 99 30.36 10.11 -3.49
N ASP A 100 30.58 11.01 -4.45
CA ASP A 100 31.90 11.44 -4.88
C ASP A 100 32.20 12.93 -4.66
N SER A 101 31.30 13.65 -3.96
CA SER A 101 31.43 15.10 -3.71
C SER A 101 32.72 15.50 -2.98
N GLU A 102 33.35 14.60 -2.23
CA GLU A 102 34.63 14.83 -1.55
C GLU A 102 35.87 14.55 -2.43
N PHE A 103 35.70 13.98 -3.61
CA PHE A 103 36.79 13.66 -4.53
C PHE A 103 37.11 14.81 -5.49
N PRO A 104 38.31 14.83 -6.09
CA PRO A 104 38.65 15.82 -7.12
C PRO A 104 37.64 15.82 -8.27
N PRO A 105 37.40 16.95 -8.96
CA PRO A 105 36.41 17.03 -10.04
C PRO A 105 36.61 16.03 -11.19
N SER A 106 37.83 15.50 -11.37
CA SER A 106 38.14 14.46 -12.36
C SER A 106 37.69 13.05 -11.97
N GLU A 107 37.36 12.84 -10.70
CA GLU A 107 36.91 11.58 -10.11
C GLU A 107 35.42 11.62 -9.74
N GLN A 108 34.75 12.77 -9.95
CA GLN A 108 33.33 12.95 -9.74
C GLN A 108 32.51 12.44 -10.93
N ILE A 109 31.40 11.75 -10.65
CA ILE A 109 30.45 11.26 -11.64
C ILE A 109 29.54 12.43 -12.06
N PRO A 110 29.16 12.54 -13.35
CA PRO A 110 28.28 13.61 -13.80
C PRO A 110 26.88 13.56 -13.15
N ASP A 111 26.44 14.68 -12.57
CA ASP A 111 25.11 14.83 -11.96
C ASP A 111 23.96 14.65 -12.96
N LEU A 112 24.20 14.96 -14.25
CA LEU A 112 23.21 14.87 -15.32
C LEU A 112 23.82 14.18 -16.54
N TRP A 113 23.24 13.05 -16.92
CA TRP A 113 23.56 12.35 -18.16
C TRP A 113 22.83 13.01 -19.31
N SER A 114 23.52 13.84 -20.10
CA SER A 114 22.99 14.32 -21.38
C SER A 114 23.14 13.23 -22.43
N PHE A 115 22.06 12.51 -22.71
CA PHE A 115 21.98 11.70 -23.92
C PHE A 115 21.72 12.63 -25.10
N ASN A 116 22.74 12.86 -25.92
CA ASN A 116 22.52 13.44 -27.24
C ASN A 116 21.77 12.38 -28.06
N SER A 117 20.45 12.54 -28.15
CA SER A 117 19.62 11.80 -29.11
C SER A 117 20.12 12.11 -30.52
N LEU A 118 20.58 11.05 -31.20
CA LEU A 118 20.91 11.00 -32.63
C LEU A 118 19.68 11.27 -33.50
#